data_AF-A0A1B0CSK3-F1
#
_entry.id   AF-A0A1B0CSK3-F1
#
_cell.length_a   1.000
_cell.length_b   1.000
_cell.length_c   1.000
_cell.angle_alpha   90.00
_cell.angle_beta   90.00
_cell.angle_gamma   90.00
#
_symmetry.space_group_name_H-M   'P 1'
#
loop_
_entity.id
_entity.type
_entity.pdbx_description
1 polymer ?
#
loop_
_entity_poly.entity_id
_entity_poly.type
_entity_poly.pdbx_seq_one_letter_code
_entity_poly.pdbx_strand_id
1 'polypeptide(L)'
;MRKEELWQVRMRELSGAIAVAALVQVFIGYTGFVERLIKIITPLTIVPTVGLVGLTLFEHAAATASKHWGIAVGTTAMLTLFSQVMVNVNVPVVKYRKGHGLETQPFALFKLFPVLLTIAIMWGLCGLLTLFDVFEPGNQARTDARLLVLTDASWFRIPYPGQFGVPTVTLAGVLGMLAGVLACTVESVSYYPTVSRMCGAKCIPAHALNRGIGVEGLGTMLAGLWGSGNGTNTFGENVGAIGITKVGSRRVIQWAAGIMIVQGVVSKFGAVFMMIPDPVVGGIFCVMFGMICAFGLGALQYVDLQSARNLYILGVSLFFPMVLCLWLQKHPGAISTGNETVDSTLSVLLGTTILVGGAIGCLLDHIIPGTREERGLVAWEKEIESFSDDTQEGETETSTYSTYDFPFGMNLLRRWRWTSKIPFLPTYKSPAKKN
;
A
#
# COMPACT_ATOMS: atom_id res chain seq x y z
N MET A 1 15.95 -4.62 -31.60
CA MET A 1 14.97 -5.45 -30.85
C MET A 1 13.57 -4.95 -31.19
N ARG A 2 12.67 -5.86 -31.56
CA ARG A 2 11.27 -5.52 -31.88
C ARG A 2 10.59 -5.03 -30.59
N LYS A 3 9.63 -4.08 -30.65
CA LYS A 3 8.93 -3.56 -29.44
C LYS A 3 8.37 -4.68 -28.54
N GLU A 4 8.00 -5.80 -29.14
CA GLU A 4 7.51 -7.01 -28.46
C GLU A 4 8.56 -7.70 -27.57
N GLU A 5 9.85 -7.58 -27.87
CA GLU A 5 10.91 -8.19 -27.06
C GLU A 5 11.27 -7.31 -25.85
N LEU A 6 11.17 -5.98 -26.02
CA LEU A 6 11.63 -5.03 -25.01
C LEU A 6 10.76 -5.03 -23.73
N TRP A 7 9.44 -5.15 -23.87
CA TRP A 7 8.55 -5.18 -22.70
C TRP A 7 8.69 -6.48 -21.91
N GLN A 8 8.96 -7.61 -22.60
CA GLN A 8 9.21 -8.90 -21.94
C GLN A 8 10.50 -8.85 -21.12
N VAL A 9 11.57 -8.28 -21.68
CA VAL A 9 12.84 -8.08 -20.95
C VAL A 9 12.61 -7.24 -19.70
N ARG A 10 11.93 -6.09 -19.83
CA ARG A 10 11.59 -5.23 -18.68
C ARG A 10 10.76 -5.96 -17.64
N MET A 11 9.80 -6.78 -18.07
CA MET A 11 8.95 -7.54 -17.16
C MET A 11 9.74 -8.61 -16.40
N ARG A 12 10.71 -9.26 -17.05
CA ARG A 12 11.62 -10.23 -16.42
C ARG A 12 12.54 -9.57 -15.39
N GLU A 13 13.08 -8.39 -15.72
CA GLU A 13 13.92 -7.60 -14.82
C GLU A 13 13.14 -7.13 -13.60
N LEU A 14 11.93 -6.57 -13.82
CA LEU A 14 11.05 -6.11 -12.75
C LEU A 14 10.62 -7.27 -11.84
N SER A 15 10.22 -8.39 -12.44
CA SER A 15 9.83 -9.62 -11.72
C SER A 15 10.96 -10.14 -10.83
N GLY A 16 12.19 -10.18 -11.35
CA GLY A 16 13.37 -10.62 -10.60
C GLY A 16 13.75 -9.63 -9.50
N ALA A 17 13.72 -8.33 -9.79
CA ALA A 17 13.99 -7.28 -8.82
C ALA A 17 13.00 -7.32 -7.63
N ILE A 18 11.70 -7.42 -7.91
CA ILE A 18 10.65 -7.55 -6.87
C ILE A 18 10.88 -8.81 -6.04
N ALA A 19 11.05 -9.97 -6.70
CA ALA A 19 11.17 -11.25 -6.01
C ALA A 19 12.38 -11.28 -5.06
N VAL A 20 13.53 -10.75 -5.49
CA VAL A 20 14.76 -10.71 -4.67
C VAL A 20 14.67 -9.64 -3.59
N ALA A 21 14.15 -8.45 -3.88
CA ALA A 21 13.97 -7.40 -2.87
C ALA A 21 13.02 -7.86 -1.76
N ALA A 22 11.97 -8.60 -2.09
CA ALA A 22 11.02 -9.15 -1.15
C ALA A 22 11.63 -10.17 -0.17
N LEU A 23 12.71 -10.88 -0.56
CA LEU A 23 13.42 -11.77 0.36
C LEU A 23 13.98 -11.02 1.58
N VAL A 24 14.35 -9.74 1.41
CA VAL A 24 14.78 -8.90 2.52
C VAL A 24 13.61 -8.62 3.47
N GLN A 25 12.41 -8.36 2.95
CA GLN A 25 11.19 -8.19 3.76
C GLN A 25 10.81 -9.48 4.51
N VAL A 26 10.88 -10.63 3.82
CA VAL A 26 10.66 -11.96 4.41
C VAL A 26 11.64 -12.19 5.56
N PHE A 27 12.93 -11.90 5.34
CA PHE A 27 13.96 -12.01 6.35
C PHE A 27 13.66 -11.10 7.54
N ILE A 28 13.45 -9.81 7.31
CA ILE A 28 13.17 -8.82 8.37
C ILE A 28 11.95 -9.23 9.22
N GLY A 29 10.87 -9.68 8.57
CA GLY A 29 9.65 -10.14 9.22
C GLY A 29 9.89 -11.39 10.07
N TYR A 30 10.41 -12.47 9.50
CA TYR A 30 10.55 -13.73 10.22
C TYR A 30 11.69 -13.77 11.25
N THR A 31 12.74 -12.95 11.11
CA THR A 31 13.79 -12.86 12.13
C THR A 31 13.44 -11.93 13.29
N GLY A 32 12.28 -11.26 13.26
CA GLY A 32 11.88 -10.28 14.27
C GLY A 32 12.71 -9.00 14.27
N PHE A 33 13.35 -8.68 13.14
CA PHE A 33 14.12 -7.45 13.02
C PHE A 33 13.22 -6.21 13.00
N VAL A 34 11.93 -6.37 12.65
CA VAL A 34 10.91 -5.33 12.71
C VAL A 34 10.86 -4.65 14.09
N GLU A 35 10.98 -5.41 15.18
CA GLU A 35 10.98 -4.86 16.55
C GLU A 35 12.13 -3.87 16.81
N ARG A 36 13.28 -4.09 16.17
CA ARG A 36 14.43 -3.17 16.27
C ARG A 36 14.23 -1.97 15.34
N LEU A 37 13.67 -2.21 14.16
CA LEU A 37 13.42 -1.21 13.14
C LEU A 37 12.42 -0.16 13.64
N ILE A 38 11.35 -0.56 14.34
CA ILE A 38 10.37 0.35 14.95
C ILE A 38 10.98 1.27 16.01
N LYS A 39 12.04 0.84 16.70
CA LYS A 39 12.74 1.68 17.68
C LYS A 39 13.60 2.77 17.04
N ILE A 40 14.04 2.55 15.80
CA ILE A 40 14.87 3.50 15.05
C ILE A 40 13.98 4.47 14.25
N ILE A 41 12.83 3.98 13.77
CA ILE A 41 11.91 4.79 12.99
C ILE A 41 11.13 5.75 13.89
N THR A 42 11.41 7.03 13.70
CA THR A 42 10.70 8.12 14.36
C THR A 42 9.55 8.62 13.48
N PRO A 43 8.52 9.27 14.04
CA PRO A 43 7.47 9.92 13.24
C PRO A 43 8.05 10.89 12.18
N LEU A 44 9.14 11.58 12.50
CA LEU A 44 9.88 12.45 11.57
C LEU A 44 10.51 11.71 10.38
N THR A 45 10.74 10.40 10.50
CA THR A 45 11.21 9.53 9.40
C THR A 45 10.04 8.97 8.60
N ILE A 46 8.93 8.64 9.26
CA ILE A 46 7.72 8.09 8.62
C ILE A 46 7.13 9.10 7.64
N VAL A 47 7.04 10.36 8.03
CA VAL A 47 6.41 11.41 7.23
C VAL A 47 7.02 11.56 5.84
N PRO A 48 8.35 11.77 5.67
CA PRO A 48 8.93 11.82 4.33
C PRO A 48 8.88 10.46 3.61
N THR A 49 9.05 9.34 4.33
CA THR A 49 9.00 8.00 3.70
C THR A 49 7.65 7.72 3.07
N VAL A 50 6.55 7.91 3.80
CA VAL A 50 5.18 7.62 3.32
C VAL A 50 4.63 8.77 2.48
N GLY A 51 4.87 10.03 2.90
CA GLY A 51 4.38 11.21 2.19
C GLY A 51 4.91 11.31 0.76
N LEU A 52 6.20 10.97 0.55
CA LEU A 52 6.81 10.99 -0.78
C LEU A 52 6.31 9.89 -1.71
N VAL A 53 5.75 8.79 -1.19
CA VAL A 53 5.09 7.77 -2.04
C VAL A 53 3.96 8.43 -2.84
N GLY A 54 3.10 9.20 -2.19
CA GLY A 54 2.02 9.92 -2.84
C GLY A 54 2.52 11.07 -3.72
N LEU A 55 3.42 11.91 -3.18
CA LEU A 55 3.90 13.10 -3.89
C LEU A 55 4.63 12.78 -5.18
N THR A 56 5.41 11.70 -5.24
CA THR A 56 6.24 11.37 -6.42
C THR A 56 5.43 10.92 -7.64
N LEU A 57 4.18 10.49 -7.43
CA LEU A 57 3.31 10.03 -8.50
C LEU A 57 2.49 11.15 -9.16
N PHE A 58 2.73 12.41 -8.77
CA PHE A 58 1.99 13.57 -9.29
C PHE A 58 2.15 13.74 -10.80
N GLU A 59 3.34 13.48 -11.36
CA GLU A 59 3.58 13.59 -12.81
C GLU A 59 2.73 12.59 -13.60
N HIS A 60 2.60 11.36 -13.08
CA HIS A 60 1.73 10.34 -13.66
C HIS A 60 0.26 10.74 -13.59
N ALA A 61 -0.21 11.24 -12.43
CA ALA A 61 -1.56 11.75 -12.29
C ALA A 61 -1.83 12.89 -13.29
N ALA A 62 -0.90 13.85 -13.42
CA ALA A 62 -1.01 14.97 -14.34
C ALA A 62 -1.02 14.52 -15.81
N ALA A 63 -0.12 13.61 -16.20
CA ALA A 63 -0.05 13.07 -17.56
C ALA A 63 -1.35 12.34 -17.97
N THR A 64 -1.96 11.62 -17.04
CA THR A 64 -3.21 10.89 -17.27
C THR A 64 -4.44 11.81 -17.22
N ALA A 65 -4.48 12.77 -16.30
CA ALA A 65 -5.57 13.75 -16.20
C ALA A 65 -5.59 14.75 -17.37
N SER A 66 -4.41 15.16 -17.85
CA SER A 66 -4.26 16.13 -18.95
C SER A 66 -4.82 15.63 -20.28
N LYS A 67 -5.09 14.33 -20.41
CA LYS A 67 -5.79 13.74 -21.56
C LYS A 67 -7.18 14.34 -21.77
N HIS A 68 -7.86 14.69 -20.68
CA HIS A 68 -9.08 15.51 -20.73
C HIS A 68 -9.40 16.11 -19.36
N TRP A 69 -9.02 17.37 -19.12
CA TRP A 69 -9.22 18.04 -17.84
C TRP A 69 -10.68 18.10 -17.37
N GLY A 70 -11.64 18.32 -18.27
CA GLY A 70 -13.06 18.37 -17.90
C GLY A 70 -13.57 17.09 -17.22
N ILE A 71 -13.28 15.92 -17.81
CA ILE A 71 -13.60 14.61 -17.24
C ILE A 71 -12.78 14.33 -15.98
N ALA A 72 -11.49 14.64 -15.97
CA ALA A 72 -10.64 14.41 -14.79
C ALA A 72 -11.12 15.23 -13.57
N VAL A 73 -11.35 16.54 -13.74
CA VAL A 73 -11.89 17.42 -12.69
C VAL A 73 -13.30 17.00 -12.29
N GLY A 74 -14.16 16.65 -13.25
CA GLY A 74 -15.49 16.10 -12.98
C GLY A 74 -15.44 14.82 -12.13
N THR A 75 -14.46 13.95 -12.41
CA THR A 75 -14.23 12.71 -11.65
C THR A 75 -13.77 13.02 -10.22
N THR A 76 -12.81 13.94 -10.05
CA THR A 76 -12.34 14.40 -8.74
C THR A 76 -13.48 15.02 -7.91
N ALA A 77 -14.27 15.89 -8.53
CA ALA A 77 -15.41 16.55 -7.90
C ALA A 77 -16.48 15.53 -7.48
N MET A 78 -16.81 14.59 -8.37
CA MET A 78 -17.77 13.51 -8.09
C MET A 78 -17.28 12.59 -6.96
N LEU A 79 -15.99 12.22 -6.96
CA LEU A 79 -15.40 11.43 -5.88
C LEU A 79 -15.45 12.18 -4.55
N THR A 80 -15.14 13.48 -4.56
CA THR A 80 -15.21 14.32 -3.36
C THR A 80 -16.65 14.43 -2.85
N LEU A 81 -17.61 14.61 -3.75
CA LEU A 81 -19.02 14.68 -3.43
C LEU A 81 -19.50 13.38 -2.77
N PHE A 82 -19.18 12.21 -3.34
CA PHE A 82 -19.56 10.92 -2.74
C PHE A 82 -18.83 10.65 -1.43
N SER A 83 -17.51 10.83 -1.40
CA SER A 83 -16.69 10.44 -0.25
C SER A 83 -16.79 11.38 0.95
N GLN A 84 -17.01 12.69 0.73
CA GLN A 84 -16.98 13.69 1.80
C GLN A 84 -18.36 14.28 2.10
N VAL A 85 -19.15 14.61 1.06
CA VAL A 85 -20.43 15.31 1.25
C VAL A 85 -21.58 14.32 1.51
N MET A 86 -21.67 13.26 0.71
CA MET A 86 -22.74 12.26 0.81
C MET A 86 -22.39 11.07 1.71
N VAL A 87 -21.30 11.15 2.47
CA VAL A 87 -20.79 10.04 3.29
C VAL A 87 -21.80 9.51 4.31
N ASN A 88 -22.70 10.37 4.81
CA ASN A 88 -23.75 10.02 5.79
C ASN A 88 -25.13 9.82 5.16
N VAL A 89 -25.24 9.90 3.83
CA VAL A 89 -26.50 9.68 3.12
C VAL A 89 -26.71 8.18 2.93
N ASN A 90 -27.68 7.63 3.66
CA ASN A 90 -28.06 6.24 3.52
C ASN A 90 -29.10 6.08 2.40
N VAL A 91 -28.82 5.20 1.45
CA VAL A 91 -29.73 4.87 0.35
C VAL A 91 -30.64 3.73 0.81
N PRO A 92 -31.98 3.84 0.68
CA PRO A 92 -32.89 2.76 1.03
C PRO A 92 -32.73 1.62 0.02
N VAL A 93 -32.18 0.49 0.44
CA VAL A 93 -32.06 -0.71 -0.40
C VAL A 93 -33.10 -1.72 0.03
N VAL A 94 -33.84 -2.24 -0.94
CA VAL A 94 -34.88 -3.24 -0.69
C VAL A 94 -34.24 -4.60 -0.52
N LYS A 95 -34.40 -5.21 0.66
CA LYS A 95 -33.90 -6.54 0.97
C LYS A 95 -35.06 -7.48 1.21
N TYR A 96 -35.04 -8.62 0.54
CA TYR A 96 -36.02 -9.68 0.79
C TYR A 96 -35.60 -10.47 2.03
N ARG A 97 -36.47 -10.48 3.06
CA ARG A 97 -36.29 -11.30 4.26
C ARG A 97 -37.34 -12.39 4.27
N LYS A 98 -36.89 -13.65 4.22
CA LYS A 98 -37.77 -14.83 4.26
C LYS A 98 -38.64 -14.78 5.52
N GLY A 99 -39.95 -14.61 5.35
CA GLY A 99 -40.94 -14.48 6.43
C GLY A 99 -41.48 -13.06 6.72
N HIS A 100 -40.78 -11.99 6.30
CA HIS A 100 -41.19 -10.59 6.55
C HIS A 100 -41.47 -9.77 5.29
N GLY A 101 -41.27 -10.34 4.08
CA GLY A 101 -41.51 -9.65 2.81
C GLY A 101 -40.31 -8.81 2.34
N LEU A 102 -40.58 -7.78 1.52
CA LEU A 102 -39.60 -6.79 1.10
C LEU A 102 -39.50 -5.71 2.17
N GLU A 103 -38.34 -5.60 2.82
CA GLU A 103 -38.06 -4.59 3.84
C GLU A 103 -36.99 -3.64 3.32
N THR A 104 -37.17 -2.32 3.48
CA THR A 104 -36.17 -1.32 3.12
C THR A 104 -35.18 -1.16 4.27
N GLN A 105 -33.89 -1.39 3.99
CA GLN A 105 -32.82 -1.16 4.96
C GLN A 105 -31.90 -0.02 4.49
N PRO A 106 -31.48 0.89 5.39
CA PRO A 106 -30.55 1.94 5.05
C PRO A 106 -29.18 1.35 4.72
N PHE A 107 -28.66 1.63 3.53
CA PHE A 107 -27.35 1.18 3.06
C PHE A 107 -26.41 2.36 2.83
N ALA A 108 -25.23 2.30 3.44
CA ALA A 108 -24.21 3.36 3.36
C ALA A 108 -23.41 3.28 2.04
N LEU A 109 -24.11 3.43 0.90
CA LEU A 109 -23.56 3.25 -0.44
C LEU A 109 -22.31 4.12 -0.69
N PHE A 110 -22.44 5.43 -0.46
CA PHE A 110 -21.38 6.41 -0.71
C PHE A 110 -20.17 6.27 0.21
N LYS A 111 -20.39 5.70 1.40
CA LYS A 111 -19.35 5.47 2.40
C LYS A 111 -18.49 4.24 2.09
N LEU A 112 -19.09 3.21 1.49
CA LEU A 112 -18.44 1.93 1.20
C LEU A 112 -17.88 1.87 -0.22
N PHE A 113 -18.54 2.48 -1.20
CA PHE A 113 -18.19 2.36 -2.62
C PHE A 113 -18.01 3.71 -3.34
N PRO A 114 -17.43 4.77 -2.73
CA PRO A 114 -17.35 6.08 -3.38
C PRO A 114 -16.56 6.03 -4.69
N VAL A 115 -15.39 5.37 -4.68
CA VAL A 115 -14.52 5.27 -5.86
C VAL A 115 -15.19 4.47 -6.98
N LEU A 116 -15.76 3.30 -6.67
CA LEU A 116 -16.41 2.45 -7.67
C LEU A 116 -17.63 3.15 -8.30
N LEU A 117 -18.43 3.85 -7.49
CA LEU A 117 -19.59 4.61 -7.96
C LEU A 117 -19.16 5.78 -8.86
N THR A 118 -18.10 6.50 -8.47
CA THR A 118 -17.52 7.56 -9.31
C THR A 118 -17.05 7.01 -10.65
N ILE A 119 -16.30 5.90 -10.66
CA ILE A 119 -15.87 5.25 -11.92
C ILE A 119 -17.08 4.90 -12.77
N ALA A 120 -18.07 4.21 -12.21
CA ALA A 120 -19.25 3.77 -12.96
C ALA A 120 -20.02 4.93 -13.60
N ILE A 121 -20.23 6.02 -12.85
CA ILE A 121 -20.98 7.19 -13.34
C ILE A 121 -20.16 7.98 -14.36
N MET A 122 -18.88 8.26 -14.08
CA MET A 122 -18.05 9.03 -14.99
C MET A 122 -17.73 8.25 -16.27
N TRP A 123 -17.55 6.94 -16.16
CA TRP A 123 -17.41 6.08 -17.33
C TRP A 123 -18.70 6.02 -18.14
N GLY A 124 -19.86 5.91 -17.49
CA GLY A 124 -21.17 6.00 -18.16
C GLY A 124 -21.38 7.34 -18.86
N LEU A 125 -20.97 8.46 -18.25
CA LEU A 125 -20.99 9.79 -18.86
C LEU A 125 -20.06 9.84 -20.09
N CYS A 126 -18.84 9.32 -19.99
CA CYS A 126 -17.94 9.20 -21.15
C CYS A 126 -18.58 8.37 -22.26
N GLY A 127 -19.26 7.27 -21.94
CA GLY A 127 -20.03 6.46 -22.89
C GLY A 127 -21.13 7.26 -23.58
N LEU A 128 -21.92 8.02 -22.82
CA LEU A 128 -22.98 8.88 -23.35
C LEU A 128 -22.42 9.95 -24.29
N LEU A 129 -21.34 10.63 -23.89
CA LEU A 129 -20.66 11.64 -24.71
C LEU A 129 -20.01 11.05 -25.97
N THR A 130 -19.56 9.80 -25.90
CA THR A 130 -19.08 9.04 -27.06
C THR A 130 -20.22 8.74 -28.04
N LEU A 131 -21.40 8.37 -27.54
CA LEU A 131 -22.58 8.08 -28.38
C LEU A 131 -23.13 9.30 -29.10
N PHE A 132 -23.02 10.49 -28.50
CA PHE A 132 -23.41 11.76 -29.13
C PHE A 132 -22.30 12.40 -29.97
N ASP A 133 -21.18 11.69 -30.19
CA ASP A 133 -20.00 12.16 -30.94
C ASP A 133 -19.50 13.55 -30.50
N VAL A 134 -19.58 13.83 -29.20
CA VAL A 134 -19.04 15.07 -28.60
C VAL A 134 -17.51 15.06 -28.62
N PHE A 135 -16.90 13.89 -28.52
CA PHE A 135 -15.45 13.72 -28.57
C PHE A 135 -14.98 13.38 -29.98
N GLU A 136 -13.93 14.05 -30.45
CA GLU A 136 -13.28 13.71 -31.72
C GLU A 136 -12.79 12.24 -31.75
N PRO A 137 -12.83 11.58 -32.91
CA PRO A 137 -12.28 10.22 -33.07
C PRO A 137 -10.81 10.16 -32.64
N GLY A 138 -10.50 9.27 -31.70
CA GLY A 138 -9.14 9.11 -31.13
C GLY A 138 -8.90 9.83 -29.81
N ASN A 139 -9.87 10.60 -29.30
CA ASN A 139 -9.78 11.18 -27.97
C ASN A 139 -9.76 10.07 -26.89
N GLN A 140 -8.80 10.16 -25.95
CA GLN A 140 -8.62 9.18 -24.87
C GLN A 140 -9.74 9.20 -23.81
N ALA A 141 -10.66 10.17 -23.87
CA ALA A 141 -11.88 10.20 -23.08
C ALA A 141 -13.00 9.29 -23.65
N ARG A 142 -12.89 8.82 -24.90
CA ARG A 142 -13.90 7.97 -25.52
C ARG A 142 -13.85 6.54 -24.97
N THR A 143 -15.03 5.93 -24.82
CA THR A 143 -15.15 4.56 -24.29
C THR A 143 -14.91 3.48 -25.36
N ASP A 144 -15.11 3.82 -26.64
CA ASP A 144 -14.91 2.91 -27.77
C ASP A 144 -13.44 2.80 -28.20
N ALA A 145 -12.57 3.70 -27.72
CA ALA A 145 -11.15 3.77 -28.09
C ALA A 145 -10.37 2.46 -27.85
N ARG A 146 -10.85 1.60 -26.94
CA ARG A 146 -10.20 0.32 -26.57
C ARG A 146 -11.13 -0.88 -26.72
N LEU A 147 -12.19 -0.78 -27.53
CA LEU A 147 -13.16 -1.87 -27.71
C LEU A 147 -12.52 -3.17 -28.22
N LEU A 148 -11.48 -3.05 -29.07
CA LEU A 148 -10.71 -4.19 -29.57
C LEU A 148 -10.05 -5.02 -28.45
N VAL A 149 -9.65 -4.38 -27.35
CA VAL A 149 -9.07 -5.09 -26.19
C VAL A 149 -10.10 -6.04 -25.58
N LEU A 150 -11.38 -5.63 -25.55
CA LEU A 150 -12.46 -6.46 -25.04
C LEU A 150 -12.79 -7.60 -26.00
N THR A 151 -12.78 -7.39 -27.31
CA THR A 151 -13.09 -8.46 -28.28
C THR A 151 -11.98 -9.51 -28.31
N ASP A 152 -10.72 -9.06 -28.32
CA ASP A 152 -9.56 -9.93 -28.53
C ASP A 152 -9.12 -10.67 -27.26
N ALA A 153 -9.49 -10.17 -26.07
CA ALA A 153 -9.15 -10.82 -24.81
C ALA A 153 -9.78 -12.23 -24.72
N SER A 154 -8.97 -13.23 -24.38
CA SER A 154 -9.47 -14.57 -24.03
C SER A 154 -10.46 -14.52 -22.85
N TRP A 155 -11.42 -15.45 -22.80
CA TRP A 155 -12.35 -15.54 -21.67
C TRP A 155 -11.65 -15.94 -20.36
N PHE A 156 -10.73 -16.90 -20.44
CA PHE A 156 -10.00 -17.44 -19.30
C PHE A 156 -8.50 -17.46 -19.59
N ARG A 157 -7.71 -16.94 -18.66
CA ARG A 157 -6.25 -17.04 -18.67
C ARG A 157 -5.78 -17.29 -17.25
N ILE A 158 -5.14 -18.42 -17.02
CA ILE A 158 -4.53 -18.73 -15.72
C ILE A 158 -3.12 -18.14 -15.74
N PRO A 159 -2.81 -17.14 -14.89
CA PRO A 159 -1.45 -16.64 -14.79
C PRO A 159 -0.58 -17.71 -14.09
N TYR A 160 0.64 -17.90 -14.59
CA TYR A 160 1.58 -18.91 -14.10
C TYR A 160 2.95 -18.26 -13.85
N PRO A 161 3.78 -18.83 -12.94
CA PRO A 161 5.07 -18.24 -12.61
C PRO A 161 6.00 -18.28 -13.82
N GLY A 162 6.73 -17.19 -14.05
CA GLY A 162 7.64 -17.08 -15.19
C GLY A 162 6.97 -16.96 -16.55
N GLN A 163 5.69 -16.55 -16.63
CA GLN A 163 4.95 -16.38 -17.89
C GLN A 163 5.59 -15.39 -18.88
N PHE A 164 6.49 -14.51 -18.41
CA PHE A 164 7.22 -13.57 -19.24
C PHE A 164 8.67 -14.00 -19.52
N GLY A 165 9.04 -15.23 -19.14
CA GLY A 165 10.40 -15.78 -19.19
C GLY A 165 11.06 -15.87 -17.80
N VAL A 166 12.28 -16.43 -17.75
CA VAL A 166 13.04 -16.56 -16.50
C VAL A 166 13.39 -15.17 -15.94
N PRO A 167 13.03 -14.85 -14.68
CA PRO A 167 13.34 -13.56 -14.08
C PRO A 167 14.83 -13.24 -14.15
N THR A 168 15.16 -12.00 -14.51
CA THR A 168 16.53 -11.49 -14.53
C THR A 168 16.73 -10.56 -13.34
N VAL A 169 17.91 -10.59 -12.75
CA VAL A 169 18.20 -9.84 -11.52
C VAL A 169 19.36 -8.90 -11.79
N THR A 170 19.14 -7.61 -11.59
CA THR A 170 20.17 -6.58 -11.64
C THR A 170 20.30 -5.94 -10.27
N LEU A 171 21.54 -5.63 -9.86
CA LEU A 171 21.79 -5.03 -8.54
C LEU A 171 21.02 -3.71 -8.37
N ALA A 172 21.07 -2.85 -9.38
CA ALA A 172 20.36 -1.57 -9.39
C ALA A 172 18.84 -1.77 -9.27
N GLY A 173 18.26 -2.72 -10.01
CA GLY A 173 16.83 -3.03 -9.93
C GLY A 173 16.40 -3.54 -8.56
N VAL A 174 17.17 -4.47 -7.97
CA VAL A 174 16.90 -5.01 -6.63
C VAL A 174 16.94 -3.92 -5.57
N LEU A 175 17.96 -3.06 -5.62
CA LEU A 175 18.13 -1.98 -4.64
C LEU A 175 17.07 -0.89 -4.80
N GLY A 176 16.64 -0.59 -6.03
CA GLY A 176 15.50 0.28 -6.30
C GLY A 176 14.19 -0.27 -5.75
N MET A 177 13.90 -1.56 -5.99
CA MET A 177 12.68 -2.19 -5.45
C MET A 177 12.74 -2.37 -3.93
N LEU A 178 13.93 -2.55 -3.35
CA LEU A 178 14.13 -2.65 -1.91
C LEU A 178 13.64 -1.39 -1.18
N ALA A 179 13.86 -0.20 -1.75
CA ALA A 179 13.34 1.04 -1.19
C ALA A 179 11.81 1.04 -1.07
N GLY A 180 11.11 0.61 -2.13
CA GLY A 180 9.65 0.50 -2.12
C GLY A 180 9.16 -0.53 -1.12
N VAL A 181 9.82 -1.69 -1.05
CA VAL A 181 9.52 -2.77 -0.10
C VAL A 181 9.69 -2.32 1.36
N LEU A 182 10.74 -1.56 1.66
CA LEU A 182 10.95 -0.99 2.99
C LEU A 182 9.90 0.06 3.32
N ALA A 183 9.53 0.92 2.37
CA ALA A 183 8.47 1.91 2.56
C ALA A 183 7.11 1.25 2.86
N CYS A 184 6.72 0.22 2.09
CA CYS A 184 5.53 -0.59 2.38
C CYS A 184 5.59 -1.24 3.76
N THR A 185 6.76 -1.71 4.19
CA THR A 185 6.93 -2.27 5.54
C THR A 185 6.63 -1.23 6.62
N VAL A 186 7.13 0.00 6.47
CA VAL A 186 6.85 1.10 7.41
C VAL A 186 5.38 1.47 7.43
N GLU A 187 4.75 1.54 6.25
CA GLU A 187 3.33 1.82 6.10
C GLU A 187 2.47 0.73 6.78
N SER A 188 2.72 -0.55 6.49
CA SER A 188 1.99 -1.69 7.07
C SER A 188 2.10 -1.75 8.60
N VAL A 189 3.27 -1.44 9.15
CA VAL A 189 3.49 -1.38 10.61
C VAL A 189 2.54 -0.36 11.27
N SER A 190 2.24 0.75 10.61
CA SER A 190 1.31 1.77 11.14
C SER A 190 -0.16 1.31 11.12
N TYR A 191 -0.55 0.43 10.20
CA TYR A 191 -1.93 0.00 10.04
C TYR A 191 -2.34 -1.12 10.99
N TYR A 192 -1.44 -2.05 11.34
CA TYR A 192 -1.83 -3.23 12.12
C TYR A 192 -2.44 -2.90 13.49
N PRO A 193 -1.88 -1.96 14.30
CA PRO A 193 -2.50 -1.59 15.56
C PRO A 193 -3.85 -0.89 15.37
N THR A 194 -3.96 -0.03 14.35
CA THR A 194 -5.20 0.65 13.98
C THR A 194 -6.32 -0.34 13.67
N VAL A 195 -6.02 -1.38 12.87
CA VAL A 195 -6.97 -2.44 12.53
C VAL A 195 -7.35 -3.26 13.77
N SER A 196 -6.38 -3.61 14.63
CA SER A 196 -6.66 -4.33 15.89
C SER A 196 -7.69 -3.60 16.73
N ARG A 197 -7.50 -2.28 16.91
CA ARG A 197 -8.42 -1.41 17.65
C ARG A 197 -9.80 -1.34 17.00
N MET A 198 -9.85 -1.13 15.69
CA MET A 198 -11.12 -1.05 14.95
C MET A 198 -11.91 -2.37 15.01
N CYS A 199 -11.22 -3.50 15.09
CA CYS A 199 -11.83 -4.82 15.23
C CYS A 199 -12.21 -5.17 16.68
N GLY A 200 -11.85 -4.34 17.68
CA GLY A 200 -12.00 -4.68 19.10
C GLY A 200 -11.15 -5.87 19.53
N ALA A 201 -10.08 -6.18 18.80
CA ALA A 201 -9.17 -7.26 19.15
C ALA A 201 -8.19 -6.81 20.24
N LYS A 202 -7.75 -7.78 21.07
CA LYS A 202 -6.58 -7.60 21.94
C LYS A 202 -5.42 -7.11 21.12
N CYS A 203 -4.52 -6.38 21.75
CA CYS A 203 -3.49 -5.75 20.98
C CYS A 203 -2.52 -6.72 20.33
N ILE A 204 -1.91 -6.26 19.24
CA ILE A 204 -1.00 -7.01 18.42
C ILE A 204 0.31 -7.32 19.16
N PRO A 205 0.58 -8.60 19.47
CA PRO A 205 1.87 -8.98 20.02
C PRO A 205 2.95 -8.88 18.94
N ALA A 206 4.21 -8.69 19.36
CA ALA A 206 5.33 -8.54 18.43
C ALA A 206 5.45 -9.71 17.43
N HIS A 207 5.11 -10.93 17.84
CA HIS A 207 5.15 -12.08 16.93
C HIS A 207 4.13 -12.01 15.80
N ALA A 208 2.97 -11.41 16.05
CA ALA A 208 1.93 -11.26 15.03
C ALA A 208 2.32 -10.17 14.04
N LEU A 209 2.96 -9.11 14.50
CA LEU A 209 3.53 -8.04 13.67
C LEU A 209 4.64 -8.59 12.76
N ASN A 210 5.64 -9.28 13.34
CA ASN A 210 6.72 -9.96 12.62
C ASN A 210 6.20 -10.92 11.55
N ARG A 211 5.21 -11.74 11.94
CA ARG A 211 4.56 -12.68 11.02
C ARG A 211 3.79 -11.97 9.90
N GLY A 212 3.10 -10.87 10.18
CA GLY A 212 2.37 -10.10 9.18
C GLY A 212 3.30 -9.58 8.08
N ILE A 213 4.39 -8.91 8.49
CA ILE A 213 5.42 -8.41 7.56
C ILE A 213 6.11 -9.54 6.79
N GLY A 214 6.39 -10.68 7.45
CA GLY A 214 6.97 -11.84 6.77
C GLY A 214 6.05 -12.42 5.70
N VAL A 215 4.74 -12.53 5.99
CA VAL A 215 3.73 -13.02 5.03
C VAL A 215 3.51 -12.01 3.89
N GLU A 216 3.54 -10.71 4.18
CA GLU A 216 3.52 -9.66 3.17
C GLU A 216 4.73 -9.75 2.23
N GLY A 217 5.94 -9.95 2.77
CA GLY A 217 7.13 -10.21 1.97
C GLY A 217 7.01 -11.46 1.10
N LEU A 218 6.44 -12.55 1.62
CA LEU A 218 6.17 -13.75 0.82
C LEU A 218 5.16 -13.46 -0.30
N GLY A 219 4.11 -12.68 -0.02
CA GLY A 219 3.14 -12.22 -1.01
C GLY A 219 3.82 -11.43 -2.12
N THR A 220 4.68 -10.48 -1.77
CA THR A 220 5.46 -9.67 -2.71
C THR A 220 6.41 -10.52 -3.54
N MET A 221 7.08 -11.51 -2.93
CA MET A 221 7.94 -12.46 -3.64
C MET A 221 7.15 -13.27 -4.68
N LEU A 222 6.00 -13.83 -4.27
CA LEU A 222 5.13 -14.59 -5.17
C LEU A 222 4.56 -13.72 -6.29
N ALA A 223 4.20 -12.47 -5.99
CA ALA A 223 3.72 -11.50 -6.97
C ALA A 223 4.80 -11.21 -8.04
N GLY A 224 6.06 -11.03 -7.60
CA GLY A 224 7.22 -10.92 -8.49
C GLY A 224 7.40 -12.15 -9.38
N LEU A 225 7.33 -13.36 -8.82
CA LEU A 225 7.48 -14.61 -9.59
C LEU A 225 6.34 -14.85 -10.59
N TRP A 226 5.10 -14.45 -10.26
CA TRP A 226 3.95 -14.49 -11.16
C TRP A 226 3.94 -13.37 -12.21
N GLY A 227 4.85 -12.39 -12.08
CA GLY A 227 4.96 -11.25 -12.98
C GLY A 227 3.78 -10.29 -12.87
N SER A 228 3.25 -10.06 -11.67
CA SER A 228 2.19 -9.05 -11.46
C SER A 228 2.65 -7.63 -11.87
N GLY A 229 3.97 -7.37 -11.80
CA GLY A 229 4.55 -6.04 -11.99
C GLY A 229 4.46 -5.14 -10.75
N ASN A 230 3.90 -5.63 -9.65
CA ASN A 230 3.73 -4.89 -8.40
C ASN A 230 3.90 -5.78 -7.17
N GLY A 231 4.36 -5.19 -6.06
CA GLY A 231 4.42 -5.85 -4.77
C GLY A 231 3.06 -5.94 -4.07
N THR A 232 3.04 -6.60 -2.91
CA THR A 232 1.87 -6.62 -2.02
C THR A 232 2.10 -5.69 -0.83
N ASN A 233 1.04 -5.04 -0.37
CA ASN A 233 1.07 -4.09 0.74
C ASN A 233 -0.27 -4.14 1.50
N THR A 234 -0.30 -3.64 2.73
CA THR A 234 -1.53 -3.45 3.49
C THR A 234 -2.27 -2.21 2.99
N PHE A 235 -3.42 -2.41 2.35
CA PHE A 235 -4.23 -1.30 1.81
C PHE A 235 -4.94 -0.50 2.91
N GLY A 236 -4.58 0.78 3.06
CA GLY A 236 -5.20 1.71 4.01
C GLY A 236 -6.70 1.92 3.76
N GLU A 237 -7.17 1.81 2.51
CA GLU A 237 -8.58 1.91 2.16
C GLU A 237 -9.40 0.78 2.80
N ASN A 238 -8.83 -0.43 2.85
CA ASN A 238 -9.46 -1.57 3.50
C ASN A 238 -9.53 -1.37 5.02
N VAL A 239 -8.50 -0.76 5.62
CA VAL A 239 -8.51 -0.35 7.04
C VAL A 239 -9.64 0.62 7.31
N GLY A 240 -9.79 1.64 6.45
CA GLY A 240 -10.92 2.58 6.50
C GLY A 240 -12.28 1.88 6.41
N ALA A 241 -12.45 0.95 5.47
CA ALA A 241 -13.68 0.18 5.32
C ALA A 241 -14.05 -0.64 6.57
N ILE A 242 -13.07 -1.22 7.27
CA ILE A 242 -13.30 -1.90 8.56
C ILE A 242 -13.80 -0.90 9.61
N GLY A 243 -13.18 0.28 9.69
CA GLY A 243 -13.58 1.34 10.62
C GLY A 243 -15.03 1.78 10.44
N ILE A 244 -15.55 1.68 9.21
CA ILE A 244 -16.91 2.06 8.81
C ILE A 244 -17.89 0.90 9.02
N THR A 245 -17.61 -0.25 8.43
CA THR A 245 -18.49 -1.43 8.45
C THR A 245 -18.59 -2.04 9.84
N LYS A 246 -17.57 -1.82 10.69
CA LYS A 246 -17.37 -2.51 11.96
C LYS A 246 -17.30 -4.04 11.79
N VAL A 247 -16.91 -4.50 10.59
CA VAL A 247 -16.75 -5.92 10.29
C VAL A 247 -15.26 -6.28 10.25
N GLY A 248 -14.72 -6.72 11.38
CA GLY A 248 -13.34 -7.23 11.52
C GLY A 248 -13.17 -8.72 11.21
N SER A 249 -14.12 -9.34 10.49
CA SER A 249 -14.14 -10.78 10.28
C SER A 249 -13.15 -11.24 9.21
N ARG A 250 -12.26 -12.18 9.57
CA ARG A 250 -11.30 -12.81 8.64
C ARG A 250 -11.96 -13.49 7.44
N ARG A 251 -13.19 -14.00 7.62
CA ARG A 251 -13.94 -14.68 6.56
C ARG A 251 -14.28 -13.74 5.41
N VAL A 252 -14.53 -12.45 5.70
CA VAL A 252 -14.79 -11.45 4.66
C VAL A 252 -13.57 -11.28 3.75
N ILE A 253 -12.38 -11.20 4.35
CA ILE A 253 -11.12 -11.10 3.61
C ILE A 253 -10.83 -12.38 2.81
N GLN A 254 -11.13 -13.57 3.37
CA GLN A 254 -10.98 -14.84 2.65
C GLN A 254 -11.92 -14.94 1.43
N TRP A 255 -13.18 -14.53 1.57
CA TRP A 255 -14.11 -14.46 0.44
C TRP A 255 -13.66 -13.44 -0.60
N ALA A 256 -13.22 -12.25 -0.18
CA ALA A 256 -12.67 -11.25 -1.08
C ALA A 256 -11.45 -11.78 -1.86
N ALA A 257 -10.53 -12.48 -1.19
CA ALA A 257 -9.39 -13.12 -1.85
C ALA A 257 -9.83 -14.17 -2.87
N GLY A 258 -10.82 -15.01 -2.54
CA GLY A 258 -11.40 -15.98 -3.48
C GLY A 258 -12.01 -15.30 -4.71
N ILE A 259 -12.76 -14.22 -4.53
CA ILE A 259 -13.34 -13.43 -5.62
C ILE A 259 -12.24 -12.81 -6.50
N MET A 260 -11.20 -12.23 -5.90
CA MET A 260 -10.08 -11.64 -6.63
C MET A 260 -9.30 -12.69 -7.44
N ILE A 261 -9.12 -13.92 -6.93
CA ILE A 261 -8.51 -15.03 -7.69
C ILE A 261 -9.37 -15.37 -8.91
N VAL A 262 -10.69 -15.50 -8.74
CA VAL A 262 -11.61 -15.78 -9.86
C VAL A 262 -11.56 -14.66 -10.89
N GLN A 263 -11.58 -13.40 -10.45
CA GLN A 263 -11.45 -12.23 -11.32
C GLN A 263 -10.13 -12.19 -12.07
N GLY A 264 -9.02 -12.62 -11.45
CA GLY A 264 -7.71 -12.72 -12.09
C GLY A 264 -7.64 -13.78 -13.19
N VAL A 265 -8.47 -14.84 -13.11
CA VAL A 265 -8.56 -15.89 -14.15
C VAL A 265 -9.46 -15.46 -15.30
N VAL A 266 -10.48 -14.64 -15.04
CA VAL A 266 -11.43 -14.16 -16.05
C VAL A 266 -10.85 -12.91 -16.76
N SER A 267 -10.09 -13.11 -17.84
CA SER A 267 -9.37 -12.00 -18.51
C SER A 267 -10.30 -10.91 -19.08
N LYS A 268 -11.56 -11.26 -19.41
CA LYS A 268 -12.56 -10.26 -19.84
C LYS A 268 -12.84 -9.24 -18.74
N PHE A 269 -12.80 -9.64 -17.46
CA PHE A 269 -12.93 -8.70 -16.36
C PHE A 269 -11.79 -7.67 -16.40
N GLY A 270 -10.55 -8.12 -16.55
CA GLY A 270 -9.40 -7.21 -16.75
C GLY A 270 -9.54 -6.31 -17.98
N ALA A 271 -10.03 -6.85 -19.10
CA ALA A 271 -10.25 -6.07 -20.32
C ALA A 271 -11.28 -4.94 -20.12
N VAL A 272 -12.34 -5.18 -19.33
CA VAL A 272 -13.33 -4.16 -18.96
C VAL A 272 -12.68 -3.02 -18.17
N PHE A 273 -11.78 -3.29 -17.22
CA PHE A 273 -11.04 -2.22 -16.52
C PHE A 273 -10.10 -1.45 -17.45
N MET A 274 -9.50 -2.11 -18.43
CA MET A 274 -8.63 -1.44 -19.42
C MET A 274 -9.39 -0.49 -20.34
N MET A 275 -10.71 -0.64 -20.46
CA MET A 275 -11.59 0.27 -21.22
C MET A 275 -11.95 1.55 -20.45
N ILE A 276 -11.66 1.63 -19.16
CA ILE A 276 -11.89 2.87 -18.40
C ILE A 276 -11.05 3.98 -19.04
N PRO A 277 -11.66 5.12 -19.43
CA PRO A 277 -10.93 6.21 -20.06
C PRO A 277 -9.83 6.77 -19.16
N ASP A 278 -8.67 7.06 -19.75
CA ASP A 278 -7.51 7.57 -19.01
C ASP A 278 -7.85 8.82 -18.16
N PRO A 279 -8.60 9.82 -18.66
CA PRO A 279 -8.96 10.98 -17.82
C PRO A 279 -9.75 10.65 -16.55
N VAL A 280 -10.58 9.60 -16.56
CA VAL A 280 -11.31 9.14 -15.36
C VAL A 280 -10.32 8.57 -14.35
N VAL A 281 -9.40 7.72 -14.81
CA VAL A 281 -8.32 7.19 -13.96
C VAL A 281 -7.45 8.32 -13.40
N GLY A 282 -7.13 9.32 -14.23
CA GLY A 282 -6.35 10.49 -13.83
C GLY A 282 -7.01 11.31 -12.72
N GLY A 283 -8.32 11.56 -12.81
CA GLY A 283 -9.07 12.24 -11.74
C GLY A 283 -9.04 11.48 -10.41
N ILE A 284 -9.11 10.16 -10.46
CA ILE A 284 -9.00 9.30 -9.28
C ILE A 284 -7.58 9.35 -8.69
N PHE A 285 -6.55 9.28 -9.54
CA PHE A 285 -5.15 9.39 -9.10
C PHE A 285 -4.86 10.71 -8.39
N CYS A 286 -5.44 11.83 -8.84
CA CYS A 286 -5.31 13.11 -8.15
C CYS A 286 -5.79 13.05 -6.68
N VAL A 287 -6.88 12.32 -6.40
CA VAL A 287 -7.39 12.15 -5.04
C VAL A 287 -6.59 11.09 -4.28
N MET A 288 -6.37 9.92 -4.88
CA MET A 288 -5.72 8.79 -4.21
C MET A 288 -4.28 9.11 -3.80
N PHE A 289 -3.46 9.64 -4.71
CA PHE A 289 -2.08 9.99 -4.38
C PHE A 289 -1.99 11.15 -3.37
N GLY A 290 -2.93 12.10 -3.43
CA GLY A 290 -3.08 13.14 -2.41
C GLY A 290 -3.43 12.59 -1.03
N MET A 291 -4.35 11.61 -0.96
CA MET A 291 -4.71 10.94 0.30
C MET A 291 -3.56 10.12 0.87
N ILE A 292 -2.77 9.42 0.05
CA ILE A 292 -1.57 8.70 0.50
C ILE A 292 -0.57 9.68 1.12
N CYS A 293 -0.33 10.82 0.47
CA CYS A 293 0.51 11.88 1.03
C CYS A 293 -0.03 12.37 2.38
N ALA A 294 -1.34 12.64 2.47
CA ALA A 294 -1.99 13.08 3.70
C ALA A 294 -1.89 12.06 4.84
N PHE A 295 -1.97 10.75 4.56
CA PHE A 295 -1.76 9.71 5.57
C PHE A 295 -0.33 9.71 6.10
N GLY A 296 0.67 9.88 5.23
CA GLY A 296 2.06 10.07 5.66
C GLY A 296 2.25 11.29 6.56
N LEU A 297 1.65 12.42 6.19
CA LEU A 297 1.65 13.65 7.00
C LEU A 297 0.87 13.50 8.32
N GLY A 298 -0.05 12.53 8.42
CA GLY A 298 -0.79 12.24 9.65
C GLY A 298 0.10 11.87 10.83
N ALA A 299 1.28 11.30 10.58
CA ALA A 299 2.27 11.02 11.63
C ALA A 299 2.83 12.29 12.30
N LEU A 300 2.63 13.48 11.72
CA LEU A 300 2.97 14.76 12.35
C LEU A 300 2.13 15.03 13.61
N GLN A 301 1.02 14.32 13.83
CA GLN A 301 0.22 14.46 15.05
C GLN A 301 1.02 14.12 16.33
N TYR A 302 2.10 13.34 16.20
CA TYR A 302 2.97 12.98 17.31
C TYR A 302 4.14 13.95 17.50
N VAL A 303 4.48 14.75 16.49
CA VAL A 303 5.68 15.58 16.44
C VAL A 303 5.35 16.99 16.95
N ASP A 304 6.25 17.59 17.74
CA ASP A 304 6.13 19.00 18.09
C ASP A 304 6.49 19.89 16.88
N LEU A 305 5.47 20.47 16.25
CA LEU A 305 5.61 21.38 15.11
C LEU A 305 5.98 22.81 15.50
N GLN A 306 6.06 23.14 16.79
CA GLN A 306 6.54 24.46 17.25
C GLN A 306 8.07 24.54 17.24
N SER A 307 8.75 23.39 17.25
CA SER A 307 10.20 23.34 17.19
C SER A 307 10.73 23.65 15.78
N ALA A 308 11.61 24.66 15.72
CA ALA A 308 12.35 25.00 14.50
C ALA A 308 13.22 23.83 13.99
N ARG A 309 13.74 22.98 14.89
CA ARG A 309 14.49 21.77 14.53
C ARG A 309 13.63 20.82 13.71
N ASN A 310 12.44 20.50 14.23
CA ASN A 310 11.55 19.53 13.59
C ASN A 310 11.04 20.04 12.25
N LEU A 311 10.67 21.33 12.18
CA LEU A 311 10.28 21.98 10.94
C LEU A 311 11.40 21.94 9.89
N TYR A 312 12.65 22.16 10.30
CA TYR A 312 13.81 22.08 9.41
C TYR A 312 14.02 20.66 8.87
N ILE A 313 14.03 19.64 9.75
CA ILE A 313 14.18 18.23 9.36
C ILE A 313 13.07 17.84 8.38
N LEU A 314 11.82 18.17 8.70
CA LEU A 314 10.65 17.88 7.87
C LEU A 314 10.77 18.54 6.49
N GLY A 315 11.06 19.84 6.44
CA GLY A 315 11.16 20.59 5.18
C GLY A 315 12.26 20.05 4.27
N VAL A 316 13.45 19.78 4.81
CA VAL A 316 14.58 19.25 4.04
C VAL A 316 14.30 17.83 3.56
N SER A 317 13.81 16.95 4.44
CA SER A 317 13.54 15.54 4.11
C SER A 317 12.38 15.33 3.14
N LEU A 318 11.46 16.29 3.00
CA LEU A 318 10.42 16.27 1.96
C LEU A 318 10.90 16.89 0.65
N PHE A 319 11.50 18.08 0.69
CA PHE A 319 11.74 18.85 -0.53
C PHE A 319 13.03 18.44 -1.27
N PHE A 320 14.14 18.26 -0.55
CA PHE A 320 15.44 17.95 -1.16
C PHE A 320 15.43 16.66 -1.99
N PRO A 321 14.82 15.55 -1.55
CA PRO A 321 14.75 14.33 -2.36
C PRO A 321 14.09 14.55 -3.72
N MET A 322 13.02 15.34 -3.78
CA MET A 322 12.33 15.63 -5.04
C MET A 322 13.24 16.42 -5.99
N VAL A 323 13.96 17.42 -5.46
CA VAL A 323 14.92 18.21 -6.23
C VAL A 323 16.06 17.33 -6.75
N LEU A 324 16.65 16.49 -5.89
CA LEU A 324 17.75 15.60 -6.26
C LEU A 324 17.32 14.60 -7.34
N CYS A 325 16.17 13.95 -7.15
CA CYS A 325 15.67 12.95 -8.09
C CYS A 325 15.36 13.57 -9.46
N LEU A 326 14.69 14.73 -9.48
CA LEU A 326 14.40 15.44 -10.73
C LEU A 326 15.68 15.88 -11.45
N TRP A 327 16.68 16.36 -10.70
CA TRP A 327 17.96 16.75 -11.28
C TRP A 327 18.70 15.55 -11.89
N LEU A 328 18.74 14.41 -11.19
CA LEU A 328 19.35 13.17 -11.67
C LEU A 328 18.64 12.64 -12.93
N GLN A 329 17.31 12.67 -12.96
CA GLN A 329 16.54 12.27 -14.14
C GLN A 329 16.85 13.13 -15.37
N LYS A 330 17.09 14.44 -15.19
CA LYS A 330 17.47 15.36 -16.27
C LYS A 330 18.93 15.23 -16.70
N HIS A 331 19.80 14.61 -15.90
CA HIS A 331 21.23 14.48 -16.18
C HIS A 331 21.70 13.02 -16.09
N PRO A 332 21.30 12.15 -17.04
CA PRO A 332 21.54 10.69 -17.00
C PRO A 332 23.01 10.23 -17.16
N GLY A 333 23.99 11.10 -16.90
CA GLY A 333 25.42 10.77 -16.84
C GLY A 333 26.17 11.51 -15.71
N ALA A 334 25.44 12.14 -14.79
CA ALA A 334 26.02 12.93 -13.71
C ALA A 334 26.90 12.10 -12.75
N ILE A 335 26.56 10.82 -12.57
CA ILE A 335 27.33 9.88 -11.75
C ILE A 335 28.23 9.08 -12.70
N SER A 336 29.53 9.36 -12.65
CA SER A 336 30.56 8.70 -13.45
C SER A 336 31.72 8.29 -12.56
N THR A 337 31.58 7.17 -11.85
CA THR A 337 32.63 6.60 -10.99
C THR A 337 33.60 5.70 -11.76
N GLY A 338 33.31 5.42 -13.04
CA GLY A 338 34.10 4.54 -13.91
C GLY A 338 33.67 3.07 -13.88
N ASN A 339 32.65 2.73 -13.08
CA ASN A 339 32.02 1.40 -13.06
C ASN A 339 30.52 1.53 -13.30
N GLU A 340 30.06 1.03 -14.45
CA GLU A 340 28.65 1.11 -14.89
C GLU A 340 27.67 0.51 -13.87
N THR A 341 28.08 -0.54 -13.14
CA THR A 341 27.22 -1.19 -12.13
C THR A 341 27.02 -0.28 -10.92
N VAL A 342 28.09 0.38 -10.47
CA VAL A 342 28.05 1.32 -9.35
C VAL A 342 27.28 2.57 -9.75
N ASP A 343 27.54 3.11 -10.95
CA ASP A 343 26.86 4.29 -11.47
C ASP A 343 25.35 4.06 -11.61
N SER A 344 24.95 2.92 -12.17
CA SER A 344 23.54 2.52 -12.28
C SER A 344 22.89 2.34 -10.90
N THR A 345 23.62 1.73 -9.96
CA THR A 345 23.11 1.49 -8.60
C THR A 345 22.90 2.80 -7.84
N LEU A 346 23.89 3.69 -7.85
CA LEU A 346 23.80 5.00 -7.21
C LEU A 346 22.72 5.86 -7.85
N SER A 347 22.60 5.82 -9.18
CA SER A 347 21.56 6.55 -9.91
C SER A 347 20.16 6.10 -9.51
N VAL A 348 19.93 4.79 -9.35
CA VAL A 348 18.63 4.26 -8.91
C VAL A 348 18.36 4.60 -7.44
N LEU A 349 19.34 4.41 -6.55
CA LEU A 349 19.18 4.70 -5.12
C LEU A 349 18.89 6.19 -4.88
N LEU A 350 19.69 7.08 -5.47
CA LEU A 350 19.54 8.53 -5.32
C LEU A 350 18.37 9.10 -6.13
N GLY A 351 17.95 8.40 -7.20
CA GLY A 351 16.76 8.72 -7.97
C GLY A 351 15.46 8.20 -7.35
N THR A 352 15.54 7.44 -6.26
CA THR A 352 14.36 6.95 -5.53
C THR A 352 14.01 7.90 -4.39
N THR A 353 13.11 8.84 -4.65
CA THR A 353 12.72 9.92 -3.73
C THR A 353 12.29 9.40 -2.35
N ILE A 354 11.57 8.28 -2.30
CA ILE A 354 11.08 7.64 -1.06
C ILE A 354 12.27 7.23 -0.18
N LEU A 355 13.28 6.58 -0.77
CA LEU A 355 14.47 6.14 -0.05
C LEU A 355 15.26 7.33 0.48
N VAL A 356 15.53 8.30 -0.40
CA VAL A 356 16.33 9.48 -0.06
C VAL A 356 15.64 10.30 1.01
N GLY A 357 14.32 10.50 0.93
CA GLY A 357 13.55 11.22 1.94
C GLY A 357 13.53 10.53 3.29
N GLY A 358 13.27 9.23 3.32
CA GLY A 358 13.34 8.44 4.56
C GLY A 358 14.74 8.45 5.18
N ALA A 359 15.78 8.26 4.36
CA ALA A 359 17.17 8.26 4.81
C ALA A 359 17.58 9.63 5.37
N ILE A 360 17.25 10.73 4.68
CA ILE A 360 17.57 12.09 5.13
C ILE A 360 16.78 12.43 6.40
N GLY A 361 15.48 12.11 6.44
CA GLY A 361 14.66 12.32 7.64
C GLY A 361 15.23 11.59 8.86
N CYS A 362 15.58 10.32 8.68
CA CYS A 362 16.21 9.52 9.74
C CYS A 362 17.56 10.07 10.15
N LEU A 363 18.42 10.41 9.18
CA LEU A 363 19.78 10.88 9.44
C LEU A 363 19.77 12.21 10.19
N LEU A 364 18.99 13.19 9.71
CA LEU A 364 18.90 14.51 10.32
C LEU A 364 18.28 14.45 11.72
N ASP A 365 17.28 13.58 11.93
CA ASP A 365 16.68 13.39 13.24
C ASP A 365 17.65 12.77 14.27
N HIS A 366 18.62 11.97 13.84
CA HIS A 366 19.65 11.43 14.73
C HIS A 366 20.87 12.35 14.92
N ILE A 367 21.21 13.17 13.93
CA ILE A 367 22.34 14.10 14.00
C ILE A 367 21.98 15.37 14.79
N ILE A 368 20.79 15.94 14.54
CA ILE A 368 20.42 17.22 15.15
C ILE A 368 19.89 16.96 16.57
N PRO A 369 20.49 17.57 17.61
CA PRO A 369 20.12 17.33 18.99
C PRO A 369 18.68 17.76 19.25
N GLY A 370 17.90 16.93 19.95
CA GLY A 370 16.50 17.19 20.31
C GLY A 370 16.00 16.24 21.39
N THR A 371 14.94 16.62 22.09
CA THR A 371 14.39 15.79 23.18
C THR A 371 13.48 14.68 22.64
N ARG A 372 13.27 13.59 23.40
CA ARG A 372 12.39 12.48 22.98
C ARG A 372 10.93 12.92 22.84
N GLU A 373 10.49 13.87 23.66
CA GLU A 373 9.13 14.44 23.62
C GLU A 373 8.94 15.27 22.35
N GLU A 374 9.86 16.19 22.08
CA GLU A 374 9.86 17.03 20.88
C GLU A 374 9.84 16.19 19.59
N ARG A 375 10.60 15.08 19.55
CA ARG A 375 10.62 14.13 18.42
C ARG A 375 9.32 13.32 18.25
N GLY A 376 8.42 13.37 19.23
CA GLY A 376 7.19 12.60 19.25
C GLY A 376 7.33 11.13 19.65
N LEU A 377 8.51 10.74 20.15
CA LEU A 377 8.79 9.34 20.50
C LEU A 377 7.98 8.88 21.70
N VAL A 378 7.74 9.74 22.68
CA VAL A 378 6.96 9.37 23.87
C VAL A 378 5.50 9.11 23.53
N ALA A 379 4.90 9.98 22.70
CA ALA A 379 3.52 9.81 22.25
C ALA A 379 3.37 8.56 21.36
N TRP A 380 4.34 8.35 20.45
CA TRP A 380 4.39 7.18 19.57
C TRP A 380 4.62 5.87 20.33
N GLU A 381 5.57 5.85 21.28
CA GLU A 381 5.82 4.70 22.15
C GLU A 381 4.62 4.42 23.04
N LYS A 382 3.98 5.44 23.63
CA LYS A 382 2.77 5.26 24.43
C LYS A 382 1.63 4.67 23.61
N GLU A 383 1.49 5.07 22.35
CA GLU A 383 0.53 4.43 21.47
C GLU A 383 0.90 2.96 21.26
N ILE A 384 2.15 2.65 20.92
CA ILE A 384 2.70 1.28 20.76
C ILE A 384 2.70 0.45 22.07
N GLU A 385 2.74 1.08 23.25
CA GLU A 385 2.83 0.44 24.57
C GLU A 385 1.47 0.30 25.26
N SER A 386 0.57 1.27 25.11
CA SER A 386 -0.87 1.11 25.41
C SER A 386 -1.45 -0.09 24.66
N PHE A 387 -0.77 -0.45 23.58
CA PHE A 387 -0.95 -1.64 22.81
C PHE A 387 -0.30 -2.87 23.49
N SER A 388 0.91 -2.84 24.06
CA SER A 388 1.48 -4.02 24.72
C SER A 388 1.03 -4.33 26.16
N ASP A 389 0.54 -3.36 26.94
CA ASP A 389 0.44 -3.51 28.42
C ASP A 389 -0.80 -4.23 28.98
N ASP A 390 -1.81 -4.54 28.15
CA ASP A 390 -2.94 -5.41 28.58
C ASP A 390 -2.52 -6.88 28.80
N THR A 391 -1.22 -7.18 28.81
CA THR A 391 -0.65 -8.53 28.88
C THR A 391 -0.29 -8.97 30.29
N GLN A 392 -0.44 -8.16 31.35
CA GLN A 392 0.00 -8.55 32.70
C GLN A 392 -1.07 -8.66 33.81
N GLU A 393 -2.31 -8.20 33.63
CA GLU A 393 -3.31 -8.25 34.73
C GLU A 393 -4.49 -9.23 34.55
N GLY A 394 -4.44 -10.17 33.59
CA GLY A 394 -5.64 -10.96 33.27
C GLY A 394 -5.47 -12.37 32.75
N GLU A 395 -4.37 -13.08 33.04
CA GLU A 395 -4.32 -14.53 32.82
C GLU A 395 -5.15 -15.27 33.89
N THR A 396 -6.48 -15.24 33.74
CA THR A 396 -7.32 -16.35 34.21
C THR A 396 -7.33 -17.41 33.12
N GLU A 397 -7.00 -18.65 33.47
CA GLU A 397 -6.66 -19.81 32.63
C GLU A 397 -7.76 -20.32 31.66
N THR A 398 -8.72 -19.50 31.24
CA THR A 398 -9.96 -19.98 30.57
C THR A 398 -10.22 -19.50 29.14
N SER A 399 -9.27 -18.86 28.46
CA SER A 399 -9.43 -18.55 27.01
C SER A 399 -8.49 -19.38 26.13
N THR A 400 -9.00 -20.49 25.61
CA THR A 400 -8.25 -21.52 24.85
C THR A 400 -7.74 -21.04 23.48
N TYR A 401 -8.14 -19.85 23.02
CA TYR A 401 -7.80 -19.30 21.71
C TYR A 401 -7.38 -17.83 21.81
N SER A 402 -6.09 -17.54 21.56
CA SER A 402 -5.65 -16.17 21.29
C SER A 402 -6.04 -15.80 19.86
N THR A 403 -6.56 -14.58 19.65
CA THR A 403 -6.88 -14.07 18.30
C THR A 403 -5.71 -14.26 17.35
N TYR A 404 -4.46 -14.18 17.81
CA TYR A 404 -3.25 -14.27 16.99
C TYR A 404 -2.67 -15.68 16.85
N ASP A 405 -3.30 -16.70 17.44
CA ASP A 405 -2.88 -18.10 17.24
C ASP A 405 -3.12 -18.55 15.81
N PHE A 406 -2.38 -19.58 15.40
CA PHE A 406 -2.62 -20.22 14.11
C PHE A 406 -3.96 -20.96 14.10
N PRO A 407 -4.63 -21.04 12.93
CA PRO A 407 -5.92 -21.73 12.82
C PRO A 407 -5.80 -23.23 13.10
N PHE A 408 -4.62 -23.82 12.88
CA PHE A 408 -4.36 -25.25 13.08
C PHE A 408 -2.96 -25.47 13.69
N GLY A 409 -2.75 -26.59 14.37
CA GLY A 409 -1.43 -27.03 14.83
C GLY A 409 -0.91 -26.39 16.13
N MET A 410 -1.73 -25.58 16.83
CA MET A 410 -1.28 -24.89 18.05
C MET A 410 -0.89 -25.85 19.19
N ASN A 411 -1.58 -26.99 19.31
CA ASN A 411 -1.26 -28.02 20.31
C ASN A 411 0.16 -28.60 20.13
N LEU A 412 0.62 -28.75 18.88
CA LEU A 412 1.96 -29.23 18.59
C LEU A 412 3.01 -28.15 18.87
N LEU A 413 2.73 -26.91 18.49
CA LEU A 413 3.62 -25.76 18.71
C LEU A 413 3.87 -25.47 20.19
N ARG A 414 2.83 -25.57 21.03
CA ARG A 414 2.94 -25.39 22.49
C ARG A 414 3.74 -26.51 23.17
N ARG A 415 3.85 -27.69 22.54
CA ARG A 415 4.62 -28.84 23.08
C ARG A 415 6.13 -28.64 22.94
N TRP A 416 6.58 -27.90 21.94
CA TRP A 416 8.00 -27.76 21.61
C TRP A 416 8.60 -26.51 22.24
N ARG A 417 9.65 -26.66 23.06
CA ARG A 417 10.26 -25.52 23.78
C ARG A 417 11.05 -24.54 22.90
N TRP A 418 11.47 -24.95 21.70
CA TRP A 418 12.22 -24.07 20.79
C TRP A 418 11.34 -23.02 20.11
N THR A 419 10.03 -23.26 20.02
CA THR A 419 9.07 -22.35 19.37
C THR A 419 8.90 -21.05 20.13
N SER A 420 9.29 -20.99 21.42
CA SER A 420 9.26 -19.76 22.20
C SER A 420 10.37 -18.77 21.87
N LYS A 421 11.41 -19.21 21.14
CA LYS A 421 12.54 -18.37 20.71
C LYS A 421 12.36 -17.78 19.31
N ILE A 422 11.34 -18.21 18.57
CA ILE A 422 11.16 -17.83 17.17
C ILE A 422 10.23 -16.63 17.07
N PRO A 423 10.70 -15.48 16.54
CA PRO A 423 10.00 -14.21 16.63
C PRO A 423 8.66 -14.11 15.91
N PHE A 424 8.31 -15.03 15.01
CA PHE A 424 7.04 -15.01 14.28
C PHE A 424 6.01 -16.04 14.78
N LEU A 425 6.39 -16.90 15.72
CA LEU A 425 5.49 -17.94 16.25
C LEU A 425 4.63 -17.40 17.41
N PRO A 426 3.37 -17.83 17.56
CA PRO A 426 2.51 -17.36 18.64
C PRO A 426 3.01 -17.67 20.05
N THR A 427 3.88 -18.66 20.19
CA THR A 427 4.56 -19.05 21.44
C THR A 427 5.73 -18.14 21.82
N TYR A 428 6.11 -17.19 20.96
CA TYR A 428 7.27 -16.32 21.17
C TYR A 428 7.12 -15.48 22.44
N LYS A 429 8.15 -15.53 23.30
CA LYS A 429 8.29 -14.64 24.44
C LYS A 429 9.35 -13.62 24.11
N SER A 430 8.95 -12.37 23.90
CA SER A 430 9.90 -11.28 23.65
C SER A 430 10.85 -11.19 24.85
N PRO A 431 12.18 -11.09 24.65
CA PRO A 431 13.11 -10.93 25.76
C PRO A 431 12.73 -9.66 26.53
N ALA A 432 12.37 -9.83 27.80
CA ALA A 432 11.91 -8.75 28.68
C ALA A 432 12.86 -7.55 28.58
N LYS A 433 12.29 -6.35 28.49
CA LYS A 433 13.03 -5.08 28.62
C LYS A 433 13.86 -5.18 29.90
N LYS A 434 15.18 -5.33 29.78
CA LYS A 434 16.08 -4.94 30.87
C LYS A 434 16.00 -3.42 30.91
N ASN A 435 15.33 -2.91 31.94
CA ASN A 435 15.22 -1.49 32.25
C ASN A 435 16.58 -0.80 32.22
#